data_AF-A0A0D2A2R0-F1
#
_entry.id   AF-A0A0D2A2R0-F1
#
_cell.length_a   1.000
_cell.length_b   1.000
_cell.length_c   1.000
_cell.angle_alpha   90.00
_cell.angle_beta   90.00
_cell.angle_gamma   90.00
#
_symmetry.space_group_name_H-M   'P 1'
#
loop_
_entity.id
_entity.type
_entity.pdbx_description
1 polymer ?
#
loop_
_entity_poly.entity_id
_entity_poly.type
_entity_poly.pdbx_seq_one_letter_code
_entity_poly.pdbx_strand_id
1 'polypeptide(L)'
;MSMPAARIVVITTVAAFATAPAAAALFLIWKRNQLSKRVAVATNVDTSVPPVDEVRSIPQKLRDEPTAYVLSVERASKAVPRARLLDGDLDGVLVRYLSANMVSFTRTPQAPLIKSMCGDEGAKKTFESGYLERLRFEVGDVVTGVYKVVARENGRIEMALDPPAGWTGPKSEGMIVARVEQRGDDVVFSNETIMWRKRDGGKKEIIETKLSSWLHELMVMWLVDSGTKAVSRS
;
A
#
# COMPACT_ATOMS: atom_id res chain seq x y z
N MET A 1 -7.09 -13.90 66.23
CA MET A 1 -7.96 -13.36 65.16
C MET A 1 -7.09 -13.04 63.96
N SER A 2 -7.28 -13.78 62.86
CA SER A 2 -6.46 -13.74 61.64
C SER A 2 -7.09 -12.78 60.62
N MET A 3 -6.30 -11.90 59.99
CA MET A 3 -6.72 -11.14 58.81
C MET A 3 -6.55 -12.00 57.53
N PRO A 4 -7.43 -11.90 56.52
CA PRO A 4 -7.30 -12.66 55.29
C PRO A 4 -6.39 -11.96 54.26
N ALA A 5 -5.43 -12.72 53.73
CA ALA A 5 -4.47 -12.33 52.70
C ALA A 5 -5.08 -12.36 51.27
N ALA A 6 -6.07 -11.50 51.00
CA ALA A 6 -6.81 -11.55 49.73
C ALA A 6 -6.98 -10.19 49.02
N ARG A 7 -6.01 -9.28 49.12
CA ARG A 7 -6.11 -7.95 48.43
C ARG A 7 -4.92 -7.54 47.55
N ILE A 8 -3.87 -8.34 47.41
CA ILE A 8 -2.64 -7.89 46.71
C ILE A 8 -2.52 -8.42 45.27
N VAL A 9 -3.34 -9.37 44.82
CA VAL A 9 -3.18 -10.01 43.49
C VAL A 9 -3.95 -9.30 42.35
N VAL A 10 -4.84 -8.35 42.64
CA VAL A 10 -5.72 -7.75 41.60
C VAL A 10 -5.11 -6.51 40.93
N ILE A 11 -4.11 -5.85 41.53
CA ILE A 11 -3.55 -4.60 41.00
C ILE A 11 -2.46 -4.84 39.92
N THR A 12 -1.77 -5.98 39.95
CA THR A 12 -0.66 -6.26 39.02
C THR A 12 -1.13 -6.62 37.61
N THR A 13 -2.34 -7.16 37.45
CA THR A 13 -2.83 -7.63 36.14
C THR A 13 -3.36 -6.48 35.27
N VAL A 14 -3.94 -5.44 35.86
CA VAL A 14 -4.48 -4.27 35.11
C VAL A 14 -3.37 -3.43 34.47
N ALA A 15 -2.19 -3.36 35.11
CA ALA A 15 -1.04 -2.62 34.58
C ALA A 15 -0.40 -3.29 33.34
N ALA A 16 -0.45 -4.62 33.22
CA ALA A 16 0.13 -5.35 32.09
C ALA A 16 -0.74 -5.27 30.81
N PHE A 17 -2.07 -5.16 30.94
CA PHE A 17 -2.96 -5.05 29.78
C PHE A 17 -3.03 -3.65 29.17
N ALA A 18 -2.73 -2.59 29.95
CA ALA A 18 -2.69 -1.22 29.45
C ALA A 18 -1.35 -0.81 28.81
N THR A 19 -0.24 -1.44 29.21
CA THR A 19 1.11 -1.09 28.72
C THR A 19 1.36 -1.57 27.30
N ALA A 20 0.88 -2.77 26.92
CA ALA A 20 1.11 -3.31 25.59
C ALA A 20 0.44 -2.51 24.44
N PRO A 21 -0.84 -2.10 24.53
CA PRO A 21 -1.46 -1.26 23.51
C PRO A 21 -0.82 0.12 23.40
N ALA A 22 -0.47 0.72 24.55
CA ALA A 22 0.20 2.02 24.58
C ALA A 22 1.61 1.95 23.95
N ALA A 23 2.39 0.91 24.26
CA ALA A 23 3.71 0.69 23.66
C ALA A 23 3.61 0.46 22.15
N ALA A 24 2.62 -0.31 21.68
CA ALA A 24 2.38 -0.52 20.25
C ALA A 24 2.00 0.80 19.55
N ALA A 25 1.11 1.61 20.14
CA ALA A 25 0.74 2.91 19.59
C ALA A 25 1.96 3.86 19.52
N LEU A 26 2.75 3.96 20.58
CA LEU A 26 3.98 4.76 20.61
C LEU A 26 4.99 4.28 19.57
N PHE A 27 5.14 2.96 19.39
CA PHE A 27 6.01 2.40 18.36
C PHE A 27 5.54 2.78 16.95
N LEU A 28 4.24 2.68 16.65
CA LEU A 28 3.70 3.08 15.34
C LEU A 28 3.87 4.57 15.09
N ILE A 29 3.65 5.42 16.11
CA ILE A 29 3.88 6.87 16.02
C ILE A 29 5.37 7.16 15.76
N TRP A 30 6.27 6.55 16.53
CA TRP A 30 7.71 6.68 16.34
C TRP A 30 8.13 6.24 14.93
N LYS A 31 7.63 5.09 14.47
CA LYS A 31 7.95 4.53 13.15
C LYS A 31 7.46 5.47 12.04
N ARG A 32 6.25 6.02 12.16
CA ARG A 32 5.71 7.01 11.23
C ARG A 32 6.62 8.25 11.17
N ASN A 33 6.99 8.80 12.31
CA ASN A 33 7.86 9.98 12.40
C ASN A 33 9.26 9.75 11.82
N GLN A 34 9.78 8.52 11.88
CA GLN A 34 11.04 8.16 11.23
C GLN A 34 10.89 8.07 9.71
N LEU A 35 9.80 7.45 9.24
CA LEU A 35 9.53 7.30 7.81
C LEU A 35 9.20 8.63 7.13
N SER A 36 8.44 9.51 7.78
CA SER A 36 8.05 10.81 7.22
C SER A 36 9.23 11.76 6.98
N LYS A 37 10.41 11.48 7.56
CA LYS A 37 11.65 12.22 7.27
C LYS A 37 12.29 11.83 5.93
N ARG A 38 11.86 10.73 5.32
CA ARG A 38 12.51 10.10 4.15
C ARG A 38 11.54 9.77 3.02
N VAL A 39 10.25 9.64 3.33
CA VAL A 39 9.18 9.37 2.38
C VAL A 39 8.15 10.47 2.52
N ALA A 40 7.91 11.19 1.43
CA ALA A 40 6.82 12.16 1.34
C ALA A 40 5.52 11.39 1.09
N VAL A 41 4.42 11.79 1.73
CA VAL A 41 3.09 11.23 1.49
C VAL A 41 2.09 12.37 1.37
N ALA A 42 1.20 12.28 0.37
CA ALA A 42 0.10 13.21 0.17
C ALA A 42 -1.18 12.42 -0.06
N THR A 43 -2.19 12.70 0.75
CA THR A 43 -3.51 12.05 0.70
C THR A 43 -4.56 13.10 0.40
N ASN A 44 -5.29 12.94 -0.70
CA ASN A 44 -6.39 13.79 -1.12
C ASN A 44 -7.67 12.94 -1.18
N VAL A 45 -8.66 13.29 -0.36
CA VAL A 45 -9.97 12.63 -0.33
C VAL A 45 -11.02 13.58 -0.91
N ASP A 46 -11.94 13.02 -1.69
CA ASP A 46 -13.00 13.76 -2.37
C ASP A 46 -12.46 14.84 -3.33
N THR A 47 -11.42 14.51 -4.09
CA THR A 47 -10.96 15.37 -5.18
C THR A 47 -11.84 15.16 -6.41
N SER A 48 -12.30 16.26 -7.02
CA SER A 48 -13.07 16.25 -8.26
C SER A 48 -12.21 16.01 -9.50
N VAL A 49 -10.88 16.08 -9.34
CA VAL A 49 -9.90 15.92 -10.42
C VAL A 49 -9.02 14.73 -10.04
N PRO A 50 -9.15 13.58 -10.73
CA PRO A 50 -8.11 12.56 -10.68
C PRO A 50 -6.76 13.16 -11.07
N PRO A 51 -5.61 12.54 -10.73
CA PRO A 51 -4.37 12.76 -11.49
C PRO A 51 -4.54 12.17 -12.90
N VAL A 52 -5.58 12.63 -13.63
CA VAL A 52 -6.20 11.96 -14.78
C VAL A 52 -5.31 11.97 -16.00
N ASP A 53 -4.40 12.94 -16.05
CA ASP A 53 -3.58 13.17 -17.24
C ASP A 53 -2.35 12.25 -17.26
N GLU A 54 -1.95 11.70 -16.10
CA GLU A 54 -0.76 10.87 -15.97
C GLU A 54 -1.04 9.36 -15.81
N VAL A 55 -2.31 8.96 -15.61
CA VAL A 55 -2.73 7.56 -15.44
C VAL A 55 -3.69 7.17 -16.56
N ARG A 56 -3.28 6.26 -17.42
CA ARG A 56 -4.02 5.93 -18.64
C ARG A 56 -5.22 5.03 -18.37
N SER A 57 -5.12 4.14 -17.39
CA SER A 57 -6.12 3.11 -17.14
C SER A 57 -7.31 3.59 -16.28
N ILE A 58 -7.38 4.90 -15.98
CA ILE A 58 -8.53 5.47 -15.25
C ILE A 58 -9.80 5.26 -16.07
N PRO A 59 -10.85 4.62 -15.50
CA PRO A 59 -12.09 4.36 -16.22
C PRO A 59 -12.73 5.64 -16.76
N GLN A 60 -13.20 5.59 -18.01
CA GLN A 60 -13.81 6.74 -18.69
C GLN A 60 -15.00 7.33 -17.92
N LYS A 61 -15.80 6.49 -17.23
CA LYS A 61 -16.91 6.92 -16.36
C LYS A 61 -16.52 7.95 -15.29
N LEU A 62 -15.27 7.92 -14.80
CA LEU A 62 -14.79 8.89 -13.82
C LEU A 62 -14.46 10.25 -14.45
N ARG A 63 -14.18 10.27 -15.75
CA ARG A 63 -13.97 11.48 -16.54
C ARG A 63 -15.30 12.08 -16.99
N ASP A 64 -16.24 11.23 -17.38
CA ASP A 64 -17.54 11.64 -17.90
C ASP A 64 -18.47 12.15 -16.78
N GLU A 65 -18.39 11.55 -15.58
CA GLU A 65 -19.29 11.85 -14.45
C GLU A 65 -18.52 12.15 -13.15
N PRO A 66 -17.61 13.15 -13.11
CA PRO A 66 -16.70 13.36 -11.98
C PRO A 66 -17.42 13.68 -10.65
N THR A 67 -18.62 14.26 -10.71
CA THR A 67 -19.42 14.59 -9.51
C THR A 67 -20.14 13.39 -8.91
N ALA A 68 -20.36 12.32 -9.69
CA ALA A 68 -21.05 11.10 -9.24
C ALA A 68 -20.18 10.21 -8.35
N TYR A 69 -18.86 10.49 -8.31
CA TYR A 69 -17.89 9.69 -7.58
C TYR A 69 -17.20 10.51 -6.48
N VAL A 70 -16.78 9.81 -5.44
CA VAL A 70 -15.75 10.29 -4.51
C VAL A 70 -14.45 9.63 -4.93
N LEU A 71 -13.47 10.44 -5.31
CA LEU A 71 -12.14 9.97 -5.64
C LEU A 71 -11.20 10.25 -4.47
N SER A 72 -10.44 9.23 -4.08
CA SER A 72 -9.45 9.33 -3.04
C SER A 72 -8.10 8.86 -3.60
N VAL A 73 -7.09 9.71 -3.45
CA VAL A 73 -5.76 9.54 -4.05
C VAL A 73 -4.72 9.71 -2.96
N GLU A 74 -3.88 8.71 -2.78
CA GLU A 74 -2.73 8.76 -1.90
C GLU A 74 -1.46 8.52 -2.71
N ARG A 75 -0.48 9.41 -2.62
CA ARG A 75 0.84 9.26 -3.25
C ARG A 75 1.91 9.26 -2.18
N ALA A 76 2.68 8.17 -2.10
CA ALA A 76 3.92 8.11 -1.33
C ALA A 76 5.13 8.13 -2.28
N SER A 77 6.14 8.95 -1.98
CA SER A 77 7.33 9.09 -2.83
C SER A 77 8.62 9.27 -2.05
N LYS A 78 9.73 8.80 -2.65
CA LYS A 78 11.09 8.92 -2.10
C LYS A 78 12.09 9.14 -3.23
N ALA A 79 12.90 10.18 -3.10
CA ALA A 79 14.04 10.41 -3.96
C ALA A 79 15.26 9.63 -3.46
N VAL A 80 16.00 9.02 -4.39
CA VAL A 80 17.27 8.33 -4.13
C VAL A 80 18.29 8.81 -5.16
N PRO A 81 19.49 9.24 -4.75
CA PRO A 81 20.53 9.62 -5.69
C PRO A 81 20.81 8.52 -6.71
N ARG A 82 20.89 8.86 -8.00
CA ARG A 82 21.13 7.90 -9.09
C ARG A 82 22.41 7.08 -8.87
N ALA A 83 23.43 7.72 -8.28
CA ALA A 83 24.70 7.11 -7.92
C ALA A 83 24.61 6.03 -6.82
N ARG A 84 23.52 6.02 -6.03
CA ARG A 84 23.27 5.00 -5.01
C ARG A 84 22.48 3.81 -5.53
N LEU A 85 21.86 3.92 -6.70
CA LEU A 85 21.11 2.80 -7.26
C LEU A 85 22.03 1.65 -7.64
N LEU A 86 21.52 0.43 -7.55
CA LEU A 86 22.15 -0.73 -8.15
C LEU A 86 22.25 -0.51 -9.68
N ASP A 87 23.26 -1.11 -10.29
CA ASP A 87 23.48 -0.99 -11.73
C ASP A 87 22.31 -1.60 -12.51
N GLY A 88 21.91 -0.95 -13.60
CA GLY A 88 20.73 -1.30 -14.38
C GLY A 88 20.07 -0.08 -15.02
N ASP A 89 19.16 -0.34 -15.95
CA ASP A 89 18.23 0.65 -16.47
C ASP A 89 17.08 0.91 -15.47
N LEU A 90 16.29 1.96 -15.71
CA LEU A 90 15.20 2.33 -14.82
C LEU A 90 14.05 1.30 -14.82
N ASP A 91 13.87 0.55 -15.90
CA ASP A 91 12.84 -0.50 -16.00
C ASP A 91 13.20 -1.69 -15.09
N GLY A 92 14.44 -2.18 -15.15
CA GLY A 92 14.92 -3.22 -14.25
C GLY A 92 14.89 -2.78 -12.78
N VAL A 93 15.20 -1.50 -12.51
CA VAL A 93 15.06 -0.90 -11.18
C VAL A 93 13.59 -0.87 -10.74
N LEU A 94 12.65 -0.50 -11.61
CA LEU A 94 11.21 -0.50 -11.33
C LEU A 94 10.69 -1.90 -10.98
N VAL A 95 11.02 -2.90 -11.80
CA VAL A 95 10.60 -4.29 -11.55
C VAL A 95 11.14 -4.78 -10.21
N ARG A 96 12.44 -4.59 -9.94
CA ARG A 96 13.06 -5.01 -8.66
C ARG A 96 12.48 -4.26 -7.47
N TYR A 97 12.24 -2.96 -7.60
CA TYR A 97 11.58 -2.13 -6.60
C TYR A 97 10.18 -2.68 -6.29
N LEU A 98 9.38 -2.95 -7.32
CA LEU A 98 8.00 -3.38 -7.17
C LEU A 98 7.90 -4.81 -6.64
N SER A 99 8.76 -5.74 -7.07
CA SER A 99 8.87 -7.09 -6.49
C SER A 99 9.17 -7.01 -4.99
N ALA A 100 10.19 -6.23 -4.59
CA ALA A 100 10.54 -6.07 -3.17
C ALA A 100 9.42 -5.38 -2.36
N ASN A 101 8.74 -4.42 -2.98
CA ASN A 101 7.58 -3.74 -2.40
C ASN A 101 6.45 -4.75 -2.13
N MET A 102 6.09 -5.58 -3.10
CA MET A 102 5.02 -6.57 -2.98
C MET A 102 5.39 -7.70 -2.02
N VAL A 103 6.64 -8.17 -2.02
CA VAL A 103 7.14 -9.11 -1.00
C VAL A 103 7.07 -8.50 0.41
N SER A 104 7.29 -7.19 0.55
CA SER A 104 7.12 -6.50 1.82
C SER A 104 5.63 -6.42 2.20
N PHE A 105 4.75 -6.13 1.24
CA PHE A 105 3.30 -6.10 1.45
C PHE A 105 2.76 -7.43 1.98
N THR A 106 3.27 -8.58 1.52
CA THR A 106 2.79 -9.89 2.00
C THR A 106 3.06 -10.15 3.49
N ARG A 107 3.93 -9.35 4.11
CA ARG A 107 4.24 -9.40 5.55
C ARG A 107 3.38 -8.45 6.39
N THR A 108 2.52 -7.65 5.75
CA THR A 108 1.57 -6.78 6.45
C THR A 108 0.40 -7.60 6.99
N PRO A 109 -0.33 -7.12 8.02
CA PRO A 109 -1.57 -7.76 8.46
C PRO A 109 -2.67 -7.80 7.38
N GLN A 110 -2.62 -6.90 6.39
CA GLN A 110 -3.61 -6.81 5.32
C GLN A 110 -3.49 -7.97 4.31
N ALA A 111 -2.28 -8.40 3.99
CA ALA A 111 -2.07 -9.46 2.99
C ALA A 111 -2.69 -10.82 3.35
N PRO A 112 -2.50 -11.41 4.55
CA PRO A 112 -3.16 -12.67 4.90
C PRO A 112 -4.70 -12.53 4.95
N LEU A 113 -5.21 -11.35 5.30
CA LEU A 113 -6.65 -11.07 5.24
C LEU A 113 -7.17 -11.12 3.80
N ILE A 114 -6.52 -10.42 2.85
CA ILE A 114 -6.86 -10.50 1.42
C ILE A 114 -6.72 -11.93 0.91
N LYS A 115 -5.62 -12.63 1.24
CA LYS A 115 -5.40 -14.02 0.83
C LYS A 115 -6.52 -14.96 1.29
N SER A 116 -7.06 -14.74 2.49
CA SER A 116 -8.18 -15.54 3.03
C SER A 116 -9.51 -15.30 2.29
N MET A 117 -9.65 -14.14 1.64
CA MET A 117 -10.84 -13.77 0.85
C MET A 117 -10.77 -14.26 -0.60
N CYS A 118 -9.61 -14.72 -1.07
CA CYS A 118 -9.44 -15.33 -2.38
C CYS A 118 -10.06 -16.74 -2.40
N GLY A 119 -11.02 -16.98 -3.30
CA GLY A 119 -11.66 -18.29 -3.47
C GLY A 119 -10.84 -19.28 -4.30
N ASP A 120 -9.97 -18.79 -5.17
CA ASP A 120 -9.13 -19.59 -6.08
C ASP A 120 -7.70 -19.80 -5.52
N GLU A 121 -7.16 -21.01 -5.68
CA GLU A 121 -5.80 -21.36 -5.25
C GLU A 121 -4.72 -20.69 -6.12
N GLY A 122 -5.01 -20.45 -7.41
CA GLY A 122 -4.12 -19.67 -8.28
C GLY A 122 -3.90 -18.26 -7.73
N ALA A 123 -4.97 -17.56 -7.36
CA ALA A 123 -4.91 -16.25 -6.72
C ALA A 123 -4.10 -16.27 -5.42
N LYS A 124 -4.28 -17.29 -4.56
CA LYS A 124 -3.53 -17.42 -3.31
C LYS A 124 -2.03 -17.66 -3.52
N LYS A 125 -1.62 -18.34 -4.59
CA LYS A 125 -0.20 -18.58 -4.93
C LYS A 125 0.54 -17.28 -5.26
N THR A 126 -0.17 -16.26 -5.75
CA THR A 126 0.45 -14.97 -6.09
C THR A 126 0.99 -14.18 -4.88
N PHE A 127 0.70 -14.63 -3.64
CA PHE A 127 1.26 -14.08 -2.40
C PHE A 127 2.63 -14.67 -2.05
N GLU A 128 3.09 -15.70 -2.74
CA GLU A 128 4.37 -16.34 -2.44
C GLU A 128 5.53 -15.46 -2.91
N SER A 129 6.57 -15.31 -2.08
CA SER A 129 7.75 -14.50 -2.42
C SER A 129 8.39 -14.95 -3.74
N GLY A 130 8.51 -16.25 -3.97
CA GLY A 130 9.08 -16.77 -5.21
C GLY A 130 8.24 -16.43 -6.46
N TYR A 131 6.92 -16.29 -6.33
CA TYR A 131 6.09 -15.81 -7.44
C TYR A 131 6.38 -14.32 -7.72
N LEU A 132 6.35 -13.49 -6.69
CA LEU A 132 6.56 -12.03 -6.79
C LEU A 132 7.97 -11.65 -7.26
N GLU A 133 8.98 -12.44 -6.90
CA GLU A 133 10.38 -12.24 -7.29
C GLU A 133 10.65 -12.59 -8.75
N ARG A 134 9.81 -13.44 -9.37
CA ARG A 134 9.93 -13.81 -10.80
C ARG A 134 9.02 -12.98 -11.70
N LEU A 135 8.10 -12.23 -11.12
CA LEU A 135 7.11 -11.46 -11.86
C LEU A 135 7.80 -10.34 -12.63
N ARG A 136 7.41 -10.15 -13.90
CA ARG A 136 7.91 -9.05 -14.73
C ARG A 136 6.94 -7.88 -14.78
N PHE A 137 5.74 -8.05 -14.21
CA PHE A 137 4.67 -7.05 -14.20
C PHE A 137 4.24 -6.72 -15.63
N GLU A 138 4.11 -7.74 -16.47
CA GLU A 138 3.54 -7.59 -17.81
C GLU A 138 2.03 -7.41 -17.71
N VAL A 139 1.43 -6.78 -18.72
CA VAL A 139 -0.03 -6.61 -18.79
C VAL A 139 -0.71 -7.97 -18.69
N GLY A 140 -1.64 -8.10 -17.75
CA GLY A 140 -2.34 -9.34 -17.43
C GLY A 140 -1.78 -10.10 -16.22
N ASP A 141 -0.57 -9.79 -15.75
CA ASP A 141 -0.01 -10.39 -14.53
C ASP A 141 -0.90 -10.07 -13.32
N VAL A 142 -1.07 -11.06 -12.44
CA VAL A 142 -1.87 -10.94 -11.21
C VAL A 142 -0.94 -10.91 -10.01
N VAL A 143 -1.06 -9.88 -9.19
CA VAL A 143 -0.22 -9.59 -8.03
C VAL A 143 -1.07 -9.65 -6.78
N THR A 144 -0.66 -10.47 -5.82
CA THR A 144 -1.31 -10.65 -4.51
C THR A 144 -2.84 -10.81 -4.59
N GLY A 145 -3.27 -11.58 -5.59
CA GLY A 145 -4.62 -12.11 -5.79
C GLY A 145 -5.61 -11.12 -6.38
N VAL A 146 -5.47 -9.82 -6.10
CA VAL A 146 -6.49 -8.80 -6.41
C VAL A 146 -5.98 -7.67 -7.30
N TYR A 147 -4.68 -7.58 -7.56
CA TYR A 147 -4.14 -6.53 -8.42
C TYR A 147 -3.76 -7.11 -9.77
N LYS A 148 -4.37 -6.63 -10.85
CA LYS A 148 -4.03 -7.05 -12.20
C LYS A 148 -3.33 -5.92 -12.94
N VAL A 149 -2.17 -6.20 -13.53
CA VAL A 149 -1.45 -5.22 -14.35
C VAL A 149 -2.29 -4.91 -15.58
N VAL A 150 -2.67 -3.64 -15.74
CA VAL A 150 -3.51 -3.14 -16.85
C VAL A 150 -2.73 -2.26 -17.82
N ALA A 151 -1.66 -1.63 -17.36
CA ALA A 151 -0.73 -0.89 -18.22
C ALA A 151 0.70 -0.95 -17.68
N ARG A 152 1.65 -0.93 -18.61
CA ARG A 152 3.09 -0.78 -18.32
C ARG A 152 3.71 0.10 -19.38
N GLU A 153 4.36 1.16 -18.95
CA GLU A 153 4.98 2.17 -19.81
C GLU A 153 6.27 2.67 -19.15
N ASN A 154 7.13 3.35 -19.90
CA ASN A 154 8.42 3.89 -19.45
C ASN A 154 8.45 4.34 -17.97
N GLY A 155 8.96 3.48 -17.08
CA GLY A 155 9.08 3.79 -15.65
C GLY A 155 7.77 3.77 -14.85
N ARG A 156 6.67 3.21 -15.37
CA ARG A 156 5.34 3.16 -14.73
C ARG A 156 4.64 1.82 -14.93
N ILE A 157 4.05 1.29 -13.86
CA ILE A 157 3.18 0.11 -13.87
C ILE A 157 1.86 0.49 -13.19
N GLU A 158 0.74 0.22 -13.86
CA GLU A 158 -0.62 0.44 -13.36
C GLU A 158 -1.29 -0.91 -13.10
N MET A 159 -1.79 -1.12 -11.89
CA MET A 159 -2.46 -2.34 -11.48
C MET A 159 -3.87 -2.04 -10.96
N ALA A 160 -4.89 -2.50 -11.68
CA ALA A 160 -6.28 -2.33 -11.26
C ALA A 160 -6.66 -3.36 -10.19
N LEU A 161 -7.57 -2.98 -9.30
CA LEU A 161 -8.28 -3.94 -8.45
C LEU A 161 -9.20 -4.81 -9.32
N ASP A 162 -8.85 -6.08 -9.45
CA ASP A 162 -9.57 -7.11 -10.19
C ASP A 162 -9.69 -8.36 -9.30
N PRO A 163 -10.63 -8.38 -8.34
CA PRO A 163 -10.77 -9.50 -7.41
C PRO A 163 -11.09 -10.81 -8.16
N PRO A 164 -10.53 -11.95 -7.75
CA PRO A 164 -10.64 -13.21 -8.47
C PRO A 164 -12.04 -13.81 -8.35
N ALA A 165 -12.33 -14.83 -9.16
CA ALA A 165 -13.53 -15.64 -8.97
C ALA A 165 -13.60 -16.20 -7.54
N GLY A 166 -14.79 -16.15 -6.94
CA GLY A 166 -15.00 -16.58 -5.56
C GLY A 166 -14.50 -15.61 -4.49
N TRP A 167 -14.17 -14.36 -4.85
CA TRP A 167 -13.84 -13.30 -3.88
C TRP A 167 -14.98 -13.04 -2.89
N THR A 168 -14.65 -13.06 -1.59
CA THR A 168 -15.62 -12.81 -0.50
C THR A 168 -15.44 -11.47 0.20
N GLY A 169 -14.41 -10.70 -0.17
CA GLY A 169 -14.12 -9.40 0.43
C GLY A 169 -14.98 -8.25 -0.13
N PRO A 170 -14.70 -7.01 0.29
CA PRO A 170 -15.34 -5.83 -0.25
C PRO A 170 -15.12 -5.70 -1.76
N LYS A 171 -16.13 -5.18 -2.47
CA LYS A 171 -16.03 -4.81 -3.89
C LYS A 171 -15.59 -3.36 -4.00
N SER A 172 -14.33 -3.09 -3.65
CA SER A 172 -13.71 -1.77 -3.82
C SER A 172 -13.29 -1.60 -5.27
N GLU A 173 -13.39 -0.38 -5.79
CA GLU A 173 -12.84 -0.01 -7.09
C GLU A 173 -11.62 0.89 -6.89
N GLY A 174 -10.57 0.62 -7.65
CA GLY A 174 -9.32 1.34 -7.49
C GLY A 174 -8.18 0.74 -8.29
N MET A 175 -7.01 1.34 -8.16
CA MET A 175 -5.77 0.87 -8.72
C MET A 175 -4.57 1.32 -7.89
N ILE A 176 -3.46 0.61 -8.07
CA ILE A 176 -2.15 1.01 -7.58
C ILE A 176 -1.29 1.38 -8.79
N VAL A 177 -0.58 2.50 -8.71
CA VAL A 177 0.37 2.92 -9.74
C VAL A 177 1.76 3.01 -9.12
N ALA A 178 2.72 2.25 -9.63
CA ALA A 178 4.13 2.34 -9.25
C ALA A 178 4.90 3.12 -10.32
N ARG A 179 5.74 4.07 -9.91
CA ARG A 179 6.57 4.88 -10.80
C ARG A 179 8.02 4.95 -10.33
N VAL A 180 8.94 4.96 -11.29
CA VAL A 180 10.36 5.25 -11.16
C VAL A 180 10.74 6.25 -12.24
N GLU A 181 11.12 7.45 -11.83
CA GLU A 181 11.40 8.58 -12.73
C GLU A 181 12.74 9.21 -12.37
N GLN A 182 13.59 9.47 -13.38
CA GLN A 182 14.79 10.27 -13.17
C GLN A 182 14.43 11.75 -13.13
N ARG A 183 14.89 12.45 -12.09
CA ARG A 183 14.72 13.90 -11.90
C ARG A 183 16.06 14.51 -11.53
N GLY A 184 16.78 15.00 -12.53
CA GLY A 184 18.16 15.46 -12.36
C GLY A 184 19.08 14.31 -11.94
N ASP A 185 19.79 14.51 -10.83
CA ASP A 185 20.72 13.52 -10.25
C ASP A 185 20.03 12.48 -9.35
N ASP A 186 18.73 12.64 -9.10
CA ASP A 186 17.93 11.73 -8.30
C ASP A 186 17.02 10.85 -9.17
N VAL A 187 16.66 9.70 -8.62
CA VAL A 187 15.58 8.85 -9.10
C VAL A 187 14.48 8.84 -8.06
N VAL A 188 13.27 9.21 -8.47
CA VAL A 188 12.09 9.30 -7.61
C VAL A 188 11.25 8.03 -7.78
N PHE A 189 11.10 7.31 -6.68
CA PHE A 189 10.21 6.17 -6.55
C PHE A 189 8.88 6.67 -6.00
N SER A 190 7.76 6.24 -6.56
CA SER A 190 6.46 6.52 -5.98
C SER A 190 5.46 5.40 -6.14
N ASN A 191 4.61 5.24 -5.13
CA ASN A 191 3.42 4.42 -5.17
C ASN A 191 2.20 5.32 -4.99
N GLU A 192 1.24 5.18 -5.88
CA GLU A 192 -0.05 5.84 -5.80
C GLU A 192 -1.15 4.83 -5.60
N THR A 193 -2.03 5.09 -4.65
CA THR A 193 -3.28 4.37 -4.46
C THR A 193 -4.41 5.29 -4.89
N ILE A 194 -5.15 4.89 -5.91
CA ILE A 194 -6.28 5.64 -6.45
C ILE A 194 -7.52 4.78 -6.24
N MET A 195 -8.47 5.27 -5.46
CA MET A 195 -9.72 4.56 -5.17
C MET A 195 -10.90 5.45 -5.49
N TRP A 196 -11.97 4.84 -5.99
CA TRP A 196 -13.21 5.56 -6.26
C TRP A 196 -14.41 4.75 -5.83
N ARG A 197 -15.45 5.46 -5.44
CA ARG A 197 -16.76 4.90 -5.15
C ARG A 197 -17.85 5.86 -5.57
N LYS A 198 -19.05 5.35 -5.80
CA LYS A 198 -20.22 6.21 -5.99
C LYS A 198 -20.44 7.07 -4.75
N ARG A 199 -20.75 8.35 -4.96
CA ARG A 199 -21.05 9.31 -3.90
C ARG A 199 -22.28 8.86 -3.10
N ASP A 200 -23.32 8.46 -3.81
CA ASP A 200 -24.58 7.99 -3.25
C ASP A 200 -24.58 6.46 -3.10
N GLY A 201 -24.13 5.97 -1.94
CA GLY A 201 -24.30 4.56 -1.56
C GLY A 201 -23.04 3.68 -1.56
N GLY A 202 -21.85 4.23 -1.84
CA GLY A 202 -20.59 3.51 -1.65
C GLY A 202 -20.18 3.44 -0.16
N LYS A 203 -19.67 2.30 0.29
CA LYS A 203 -18.98 2.23 1.60
C LYS A 203 -17.72 3.08 1.54
N LYS A 204 -17.41 3.81 2.61
CA LYS A 204 -16.15 4.57 2.71
C LYS A 204 -14.96 3.65 2.54
N GLU A 205 -14.02 4.05 1.71
CA GLU A 205 -12.78 3.33 1.47
C GLU A 205 -11.78 3.51 2.63
N ILE A 206 -10.74 2.67 2.65
CA ILE A 206 -9.73 2.63 3.72
C ILE A 206 -9.04 3.99 3.92
N ILE A 207 -8.91 4.80 2.88
CA ILE A 207 -8.26 6.12 2.95
C ILE A 207 -9.19 7.27 3.36
N GLU A 208 -10.49 7.02 3.56
CA GLU A 208 -11.47 8.08 3.86
C GLU A 208 -11.67 8.36 5.36
N THR A 209 -11.24 7.47 6.26
CA THR A 209 -11.31 7.72 7.70
C THR A 209 -9.95 8.10 8.27
N LYS A 210 -9.90 9.02 9.23
CA LYS A 210 -8.63 9.54 9.77
C LYS A 210 -7.70 8.44 10.30
N LEU A 211 -8.24 7.48 11.05
CA LEU A 211 -7.43 6.41 11.64
C LEU A 211 -6.94 5.42 10.58
N SER A 212 -7.83 4.98 9.68
CA SER A 212 -7.45 4.03 8.64
C SER A 212 -6.52 4.66 7.59
N SER A 213 -6.76 5.92 7.21
CA SER A 213 -5.86 6.72 6.38
C SER A 213 -4.49 6.87 7.03
N TRP A 214 -4.42 7.18 8.33
CA TRP A 214 -3.14 7.30 9.03
C TRP A 214 -2.35 5.98 9.07
N LEU A 215 -3.05 4.85 9.27
CA LEU A 215 -2.44 3.51 9.22
C LEU A 215 -1.99 3.16 7.79
N HIS A 216 -2.79 3.52 6.79
CA HIS A 216 -2.49 3.29 5.38
C HIS A 216 -1.26 4.10 4.94
N GLU A 217 -1.19 5.39 5.29
CA GLU A 217 -0.02 6.25 5.09
C GLU A 217 1.26 5.61 5.66
N LEU A 218 1.19 5.13 6.91
CA LEU A 218 2.31 4.44 7.54
C LEU A 218 2.74 3.19 6.76
N MET A 219 1.78 2.39 6.31
CA MET A 219 2.04 1.20 5.50
C MET A 219 2.69 1.59 4.16
N VAL A 220 2.12 2.51 3.39
CA VAL A 220 2.69 2.88 2.08
C VAL A 220 4.06 3.52 2.19
N MET A 221 4.29 4.35 3.22
CA MET A 221 5.63 4.90 3.47
C MET A 221 6.64 3.79 3.76
N TRP A 222 6.26 2.80 4.56
CA TRP A 222 7.12 1.65 4.85
C TRP A 222 7.38 0.80 3.60
N LEU A 223 6.39 0.62 2.73
CA LEU A 223 6.53 -0.11 1.47
C LEU A 223 7.49 0.60 0.51
N VAL A 224 7.35 1.91 0.33
CA VAL A 224 8.29 2.72 -0.49
C VAL A 224 9.70 2.67 0.10
N ASP A 225 9.87 2.85 1.41
CA ASP A 225 11.19 2.78 2.05
C ASP A 225 11.82 1.39 1.93
N SER A 226 11.04 0.32 2.07
CA SER A 226 11.52 -1.06 1.93
C SER A 226 11.89 -1.40 0.49
N GLY A 227 11.05 -0.99 -0.48
CA GLY A 227 11.31 -1.20 -1.91
C GLY A 227 12.58 -0.46 -2.36
N THR A 228 12.75 0.81 -1.97
CA THR A 228 13.96 1.58 -2.32
C THR A 228 15.24 0.96 -1.77
N LYS A 229 15.23 0.43 -0.55
CA LYS A 229 16.38 -0.30 0.03
C LYS A 229 16.80 -1.53 -0.78
N ALA A 230 15.87 -2.17 -1.50
CA ALA A 230 16.18 -3.34 -2.32
C ALA A 230 16.89 -3.01 -3.64
N VAL A 231 16.87 -1.72 -4.02
CA VAL A 231 17.45 -1.20 -5.28
C VAL A 231 18.51 -0.13 -5.07
N SER A 232 18.88 0.15 -3.82
CA SER A 232 19.91 1.14 -3.48
C SER A 232 20.95 0.58 -2.53
N ARG A 233 22.21 0.99 -2.69
CA ARG A 233 23.29 0.76 -1.73
C ARG A 233 23.03 1.58 -0.46
N SER A 234 23.24 0.95 0.70
CA SER A 234 23.07 1.53 2.04
C SER A 234 24.05 2.66 2.33
#